data_AF-A0A528B5L6-F1
#
_entry.id   AF-A0A528B5L6-F1
#
_cell.length_a   1.000
_cell.length_b   1.000
_cell.length_c   1.000
_cell.angle_alpha   90.00
_cell.angle_beta   90.00
_cell.angle_gamma   90.00
#
_symmetry.space_group_name_H-M   'P 1'
#
loop_
_entity.id
_entity.type
_entity.pdbx_description
1 polymer ?
#
loop_
_entity_poly.entity_id
_entity_poly.type
_entity_poly.pdbx_seq_one_letter_code
_entity_poly.pdbx_strand_id
1 'polypeptide(L)'
;NDTGTGNTVACDHPIVREMVLDTLRHFVCHAGVDGFRFDLAPILGRVDGVFDAAAPLLIAIRDDPALGDRVLIAEPWDIGPDGYQLGNFPPPFLEWNDRYRDDIRRFWRGDSGMVGALATRLAGSSDVFAKAGQQTSRSVDFIAAHDGMTLADIVAYEHKHNEA
;
A
#
# COMPACT_ATOMS: atom_id res chain seq x y z
N ASN A 1 6.88 -10.70 -14.20
CA ASN A 1 7.81 -10.67 -13.05
C ASN A 1 7.50 -9.39 -12.32
N ASP A 2 6.33 -9.39 -11.68
CA ASP A 2 5.64 -8.15 -11.33
C ASP A 2 6.12 -7.65 -9.95
N THR A 3 6.86 -8.49 -9.24
CA THR A 3 7.55 -8.21 -7.98
C THR A 3 8.98 -7.66 -8.19
N GLY A 4 9.59 -7.91 -9.35
CA GLY A 4 11.02 -7.67 -9.56
C GLY A 4 11.95 -8.69 -8.89
N THR A 5 11.42 -9.76 -8.29
CA THR A 5 12.21 -10.76 -7.54
C THR A 5 12.43 -12.07 -8.29
N GLY A 6 11.98 -12.15 -9.54
CA GLY A 6 12.16 -13.29 -10.44
C GLY A 6 10.89 -14.08 -10.69
N ASN A 7 9.95 -14.11 -9.73
CA ASN A 7 8.64 -14.74 -9.88
C ASN A 7 7.53 -13.93 -9.18
N THR A 8 6.28 -14.28 -9.48
CA THR A 8 5.08 -13.70 -8.86
C THR A 8 4.16 -14.83 -8.47
N VAL A 9 3.66 -14.80 -7.24
CA VAL A 9 2.72 -15.81 -6.72
C VAL A 9 1.38 -15.65 -7.43
N ALA A 10 0.82 -16.75 -7.95
CA ALA A 10 -0.45 -16.77 -8.67
C ALA A 10 -1.65 -16.72 -7.69
N CYS A 11 -1.92 -15.53 -7.13
CA CYS A 11 -2.97 -15.30 -6.13
C CYS A 11 -4.40 -15.55 -6.63
N ASP A 12 -4.60 -15.58 -7.95
CA ASP A 12 -5.84 -15.95 -8.64
C ASP A 12 -6.08 -17.47 -8.68
N HIS A 13 -5.04 -18.28 -8.52
CA HIS A 13 -5.19 -19.74 -8.48
C HIS A 13 -5.85 -20.19 -7.16
N PRO A 14 -6.95 -20.98 -7.18
CA PRO A 14 -7.73 -21.30 -5.99
C PRO A 14 -6.93 -21.88 -4.81
N ILE A 15 -5.99 -22.80 -5.08
CA ILE A 15 -5.17 -23.42 -4.03
C ILE A 15 -4.18 -22.43 -3.40
N VAL A 16 -3.64 -21.51 -4.20
CA VAL A 16 -2.70 -20.49 -3.71
C VAL A 16 -3.45 -19.44 -2.90
N ARG A 17 -4.66 -19.07 -3.34
CA ARG A 17 -5.56 -18.21 -2.56
C ARG A 17 -5.84 -18.78 -1.17
N GLU A 18 -6.21 -20.07 -1.07
CA GLU A 18 -6.45 -20.70 0.24
C GLU A 18 -5.17 -20.73 1.09
N MET A 19 -4.01 -21.01 0.50
CA MET A 19 -2.73 -20.95 1.21
C MET A 19 -2.47 -19.55 1.81
N VAL A 20 -2.76 -18.47 1.08
CA VAL A 20 -2.65 -17.10 1.59
C VAL A 20 -3.62 -16.88 2.76
N LEU A 21 -4.89 -17.24 2.60
CA LEU A 21 -5.91 -17.07 3.65
C LEU A 21 -5.55 -17.85 4.92
N ASP A 22 -5.13 -19.10 4.79
CA ASP A 22 -4.72 -19.93 5.92
C ASP A 22 -3.49 -19.37 6.63
N THR A 23 -2.56 -18.78 5.88
CA THR A 23 -1.39 -18.10 6.46
C THR A 23 -1.81 -16.89 7.29
N LEU A 24 -2.70 -16.04 6.76
CA LEU A 24 -3.20 -14.87 7.49
C LEU A 24 -3.99 -15.30 8.74
N ARG A 25 -4.89 -16.28 8.62
CA ARG A 25 -5.64 -16.84 9.75
C ARG A 25 -4.70 -17.43 10.80
N HIS A 26 -3.62 -18.09 10.39
CA HIS A 26 -2.65 -18.63 11.32
C HIS A 26 -2.06 -17.53 12.22
N PHE A 27 -1.58 -16.42 11.63
CA PHE A 27 -1.03 -15.30 12.38
C PHE A 27 -2.04 -14.63 13.30
N VAL A 28 -3.29 -14.45 12.86
CA VAL A 28 -4.33 -13.88 13.72
C VAL A 28 -4.66 -14.84 14.87
N CYS A 29 -5.06 -16.07 14.57
CA CYS A 29 -5.62 -16.99 15.55
C CYS A 29 -4.58 -17.59 16.52
N HIS A 30 -3.33 -17.74 16.09
CA HIS A 30 -2.30 -18.46 16.86
C HIS A 30 -1.16 -17.55 17.33
N ALA A 31 -0.90 -16.44 16.64
CA ALA A 31 0.14 -15.49 17.05
C ALA A 31 -0.42 -14.17 17.60
N GLY A 32 -1.74 -13.95 17.53
CA GLY A 32 -2.38 -12.74 18.06
C GLY A 32 -2.08 -11.48 17.26
N VAL A 33 -1.83 -11.60 15.96
CA VAL A 33 -1.57 -10.46 15.07
C VAL A 33 -2.86 -9.68 14.80
N ASP A 34 -2.84 -8.36 15.04
CA ASP A 34 -4.02 -7.48 14.88
C ASP A 34 -4.24 -6.96 13.45
N GLY A 35 -3.27 -7.15 12.55
CA GLY A 35 -3.34 -6.65 11.18
C GLY A 35 -2.07 -6.85 10.37
N PHE A 36 -2.13 -6.46 9.09
CA PHE A 36 -1.09 -6.72 8.10
C PHE A 36 -0.81 -5.48 7.25
N ARG A 37 0.48 -5.24 6.95
CA ARG A 37 0.92 -4.38 5.84
C ARG A 37 1.39 -5.29 4.71
N PHE A 38 0.69 -5.26 3.59
CA PHE A 38 1.00 -6.08 2.42
C PHE A 38 2.00 -5.34 1.53
N ASP A 39 3.16 -5.97 1.34
CA ASP A 39 4.20 -5.58 0.40
C ASP A 39 3.75 -5.84 -1.04
N LEU A 40 4.03 -4.89 -1.94
CA LEU A 40 3.61 -4.94 -3.35
C LEU A 40 2.17 -5.45 -3.52
N ALA A 41 1.25 -4.84 -2.77
CA ALA A 41 -0.10 -5.36 -2.56
C ALA A 41 -0.93 -5.62 -3.83
N PRO A 42 -0.73 -4.93 -4.98
CA PRO A 42 -1.53 -5.20 -6.18
C PRO A 42 -1.44 -6.65 -6.66
N ILE A 43 -0.39 -7.39 -6.31
CA ILE A 43 -0.25 -8.82 -6.59
C ILE A 43 -1.45 -9.63 -6.06
N LEU A 44 -1.98 -9.26 -4.89
CA LEU A 44 -3.15 -9.92 -4.29
C LEU A 44 -4.42 -9.74 -5.13
N GLY A 45 -4.45 -8.69 -5.95
CA GLY A 45 -5.54 -8.35 -6.86
C GLY A 45 -5.28 -8.71 -8.32
N ARG A 46 -4.14 -9.34 -8.67
CA ARG A 46 -3.84 -9.73 -10.06
C ARG A 46 -4.74 -10.88 -10.48
N VAL A 47 -5.57 -10.65 -11.50
CA VAL A 47 -6.38 -11.66 -12.20
C VAL A 47 -6.05 -11.54 -13.68
N ASP A 48 -5.61 -12.63 -14.30
CA ASP A 48 -5.16 -12.66 -15.70
C ASP A 48 -4.13 -11.55 -16.04
N GLY A 49 -3.28 -11.21 -15.06
CA GLY A 49 -2.23 -10.18 -15.18
C GLY A 49 -2.70 -8.74 -14.98
N VAL A 50 -3.97 -8.48 -14.69
CA VAL A 50 -4.52 -7.14 -14.43
C VAL A 50 -4.95 -7.00 -12.98
N PHE A 51 -4.71 -5.85 -12.36
CA PHE A 51 -5.26 -5.58 -11.02
C PHE A 51 -6.78 -5.40 -11.08
N ASP A 52 -7.50 -6.15 -10.25
CA ASP A 52 -8.94 -6.02 -10.03
C ASP A 52 -9.22 -5.82 -8.54
N ALA A 53 -9.86 -4.70 -8.19
CA ALA A 53 -10.29 -4.41 -6.82
C ALA A 53 -11.36 -5.39 -6.31
N ALA A 54 -12.04 -6.11 -7.22
CA ALA A 54 -12.97 -7.18 -6.94
C ALA A 54 -12.35 -8.58 -7.10
N ALA A 55 -11.01 -8.68 -7.12
CA ALA A 55 -10.32 -9.96 -7.22
C ALA A 55 -10.76 -10.94 -6.11
N PRO A 56 -10.86 -12.26 -6.41
CA PRO A 56 -11.39 -13.23 -5.46
C PRO A 56 -10.64 -13.31 -4.13
N LEU A 57 -9.31 -13.11 -4.12
CA LEU A 57 -8.53 -13.11 -2.88
C LEU A 57 -8.83 -11.88 -2.01
N LEU A 58 -8.95 -10.69 -2.60
CA LEU A 58 -9.29 -9.46 -1.86
C LEU A 58 -10.69 -9.54 -1.23
N ILE A 59 -11.66 -10.07 -1.98
CA ILE A 59 -13.01 -10.36 -1.46
C ILE A 59 -12.94 -11.36 -0.31
N ALA A 60 -12.20 -12.46 -0.48
CA ALA A 60 -12.08 -13.47 0.55
C ALA A 60 -11.44 -12.94 1.83
N ILE A 61 -10.40 -12.10 1.75
CA ILE A 61 -9.79 -11.46 2.93
C ILE A 61 -10.80 -10.55 3.64
N ARG A 62 -11.55 -9.73 2.89
CA ARG A 62 -12.55 -8.80 3.45
C ARG A 62 -13.69 -9.54 4.16
N ASP A 63 -14.17 -10.62 3.56
CA ASP A 63 -15.37 -11.33 4.03
C ASP A 63 -15.02 -12.46 5.03
N ASP A 64 -13.74 -12.70 5.30
CA ASP A 64 -13.29 -13.73 6.24
C ASP A 64 -13.60 -13.33 7.71
N PRO A 65 -14.23 -14.20 8.51
CA PRO A 65 -14.59 -13.88 9.90
C PRO A 65 -13.39 -13.60 10.83
N ALA A 66 -12.19 -14.08 10.52
CA ALA A 66 -10.99 -13.83 11.31
C ALA A 66 -10.16 -12.65 10.79
N LEU A 67 -10.37 -12.22 9.53
CA LEU A 67 -9.54 -11.19 8.88
C LEU A 67 -10.28 -9.88 8.61
N GLY A 68 -11.58 -9.91 8.36
CA GLY A 68 -12.36 -8.78 7.86
C GLY A 68 -12.43 -7.56 8.80
N ASP A 69 -12.18 -7.78 10.09
CA ASP A 69 -12.12 -6.75 11.14
C ASP A 69 -10.69 -6.47 11.65
N ARG A 70 -9.66 -6.93 10.94
CA ARG A 70 -8.25 -6.64 11.21
C ARG A 70 -7.80 -5.36 10.49
N VAL A 71 -6.69 -4.77 10.93
CA VAL A 71 -6.08 -3.63 10.22
C VAL A 71 -5.40 -4.13 8.94
N LEU A 72 -5.85 -3.68 7.77
CA LEU A 72 -5.28 -4.05 6.47
C LEU A 72 -4.66 -2.82 5.82
N ILE A 73 -3.34 -2.84 5.57
CA ILE A 73 -2.61 -1.75 4.93
C ILE A 73 -1.98 -2.28 3.65
N ALA A 74 -2.25 -1.64 2.52
CA ALA A 74 -1.59 -1.93 1.24
C ALA A 74 -0.40 -1.01 1.02
N GLU A 75 0.70 -1.54 0.50
CA GLU A 75 1.58 -0.81 -0.41
C GLU A 75 0.94 -0.84 -1.81
N PRO A 76 0.28 0.22 -2.27
CA PRO A 76 -0.62 0.16 -3.41
C PRO A 76 0.11 0.32 -4.74
N TRP A 77 1.27 -0.31 -4.88
CA TRP A 77 2.00 -0.39 -6.15
C TRP A 77 2.79 -1.68 -6.29
N ASP A 78 2.94 -2.14 -7.53
CA ASP A 78 3.94 -3.14 -7.93
C ASP A 78 4.71 -2.64 -9.17
N ILE A 79 5.71 -3.40 -9.65
CA ILE A 79 6.51 -3.00 -10.83
C ILE A 79 5.99 -3.57 -12.15
N GLY A 80 4.87 -4.31 -12.11
CA GLY A 80 4.22 -4.88 -13.29
C GLY A 80 3.42 -3.83 -14.08
N PRO A 81 2.86 -4.23 -15.24
CA PRO A 81 1.99 -3.37 -16.03
C PRO A 81 0.81 -2.88 -15.19
N ASP A 82 0.50 -1.58 -15.26
CA ASP A 82 -0.55 -0.94 -14.44
C ASP A 82 -0.40 -1.22 -12.93
N GLY A 83 0.84 -1.31 -12.44
CA GLY A 83 1.13 -1.62 -11.05
C GLY A 83 0.74 -0.54 -10.05
N TYR A 84 0.67 0.74 -10.45
CA TYR A 84 0.37 1.85 -9.54
C TYR A 84 -1.14 1.98 -9.27
N GLN A 85 -1.57 1.62 -8.06
CA GLN A 85 -2.97 1.44 -7.65
C GLN A 85 -3.38 2.29 -6.44
N LEU A 86 -2.66 3.37 -6.14
CA LEU A 86 -2.99 4.27 -5.04
C LEU A 86 -4.44 4.82 -5.17
N GLY A 87 -5.25 4.55 -4.15
CA GLY A 87 -6.66 4.90 -4.04
C GLY A 87 -7.63 3.87 -4.64
N ASN A 88 -7.12 2.79 -5.24
CA ASN A 88 -7.95 1.80 -5.96
C ASN A 88 -8.18 0.51 -5.16
N PHE A 89 -7.60 0.36 -3.97
CA PHE A 89 -7.91 -0.80 -3.12
C PHE A 89 -9.33 -0.68 -2.53
N PRO A 90 -10.06 -1.80 -2.41
CA PRO A 90 -11.38 -1.80 -1.80
C PRO A 90 -11.29 -1.57 -0.28
N PRO A 91 -12.31 -0.96 0.36
CA PRO A 91 -12.45 -1.00 1.81
C PRO A 91 -12.44 -2.47 2.32
N PRO A 92 -11.82 -2.76 3.48
CA PRO A 92 -11.34 -1.81 4.49
C PRO A 92 -9.84 -1.44 4.37
N PHE A 93 -9.17 -1.73 3.25
CA PHE A 93 -7.74 -1.45 3.13
C PHE A 93 -7.43 0.03 3.30
N LEU A 94 -6.49 0.31 4.20
CA LEU A 94 -5.72 1.55 4.24
C LEU A 94 -4.57 1.47 3.24
N GLU A 95 -4.06 2.60 2.78
CA GLU A 95 -3.08 2.63 1.71
C GLU A 95 -1.90 3.54 2.08
N TRP A 96 -0.68 3.01 1.97
CA TRP A 96 0.54 3.81 2.06
C TRP A 96 0.55 4.89 0.99
N ASN A 97 0.68 6.15 1.41
CA ASN A 97 0.58 7.30 0.53
C ASN A 97 1.97 7.86 0.19
N ASP A 98 2.56 7.35 -0.89
CA ASP A 98 3.83 7.84 -1.43
C ASP A 98 3.74 9.30 -1.89
N ARG A 99 2.59 9.74 -2.41
CA ARG A 99 2.38 11.14 -2.78
C ARG A 99 2.45 12.07 -1.57
N TYR A 100 1.93 11.65 -0.41
CA TYR A 100 2.12 12.38 0.85
C TYR A 100 3.60 12.48 1.19
N ARG A 101 4.31 11.34 1.21
CA ARG A 101 5.76 11.30 1.48
C ARG A 101 6.52 12.28 0.58
N ASP A 102 6.29 12.23 -0.72
CA ASP A 102 7.06 12.99 -1.70
C ASP A 102 6.72 14.48 -1.68
N ASP A 103 5.43 14.84 -1.62
CA ASP A 103 5.02 16.25 -1.62
C ASP A 103 5.42 16.97 -0.32
N ILE A 104 5.31 16.30 0.83
CA ILE A 104 5.75 16.86 2.11
C ILE A 104 7.26 17.07 2.11
N ARG A 105 8.04 16.09 1.63
CA ARG A 105 9.49 16.23 1.50
C ARG A 105 9.86 17.39 0.56
N ARG A 106 9.21 17.51 -0.60
CA ARG A 106 9.44 18.59 -1.56
C ARG A 106 9.12 19.97 -1.00
N PHE A 107 8.01 20.10 -0.26
CA PHE A 107 7.65 21.33 0.42
C PHE A 107 8.76 21.76 1.40
N TRP A 108 9.21 20.85 2.27
CA TRP A 108 10.25 21.16 3.26
C TRP A 108 11.64 21.36 2.67
N ARG A 109 11.94 20.73 1.52
CA ARG A 109 13.16 20.99 0.75
C ARG A 109 13.18 22.39 0.14
N GLY A 110 12.03 23.06 0.02
CA GLY A 110 11.90 24.41 -0.55
C GLY A 110 11.57 24.44 -2.04
N ASP A 111 11.04 23.34 -2.60
CA ASP A 111 10.58 23.32 -3.99
C ASP A 111 9.48 24.38 -4.21
N SER A 112 9.55 25.10 -5.33
CA SER A 112 8.58 26.16 -5.67
C SER A 112 7.19 25.60 -5.98
N GLY A 113 6.14 26.31 -5.55
CA GLY A 113 4.75 25.98 -5.89
C GLY A 113 4.10 24.88 -5.03
N MET A 114 4.75 24.44 -3.94
CA MET A 114 4.27 23.28 -3.18
C MET A 114 3.13 23.53 -2.19
N VAL A 115 2.74 24.78 -1.93
CA VAL A 115 1.68 25.14 -0.96
C VAL A 115 0.35 24.43 -1.24
N GLY A 116 -0.05 24.33 -2.52
CA GLY A 116 -1.28 23.65 -2.91
C GLY A 116 -1.24 22.15 -2.65
N ALA A 117 -0.12 21.49 -2.97
CA ALA A 117 0.03 20.07 -2.68
C ALA A 117 0.04 19.81 -1.17
N LEU A 118 0.77 20.62 -0.39
CA LEU A 118 0.76 20.56 1.07
C LEU A 118 -0.66 20.63 1.63
N ALA A 119 -1.46 21.62 1.19
CA ALA A 119 -2.84 21.76 1.65
C ALA A 119 -3.67 20.51 1.34
N THR A 120 -3.55 19.95 0.14
CA THR A 120 -4.23 18.71 -0.27
C THR A 120 -3.78 17.51 0.57
N ARG A 121 -2.49 17.36 0.84
CA ARG A 121 -1.93 16.29 1.68
C ARG A 121 -2.45 16.38 3.12
N LEU A 122 -2.42 17.58 3.72
CA LEU A 122 -2.97 17.83 5.07
C LEU A 122 -4.49 17.64 5.16
N ALA A 123 -5.21 17.81 4.05
CA ALA A 123 -6.64 17.50 3.94
C ALA A 123 -6.92 15.99 3.72
N GLY A 124 -6.01 15.12 4.15
CA GLY A 124 -6.14 13.66 4.04
C GLY A 124 -6.03 13.14 2.60
N SER A 125 -5.33 13.86 1.71
CA SER A 125 -5.20 13.51 0.29
C SER A 125 -6.54 13.30 -0.41
N SER A 126 -7.43 14.27 -0.29
CA SER A 126 -8.81 14.21 -0.82
C SER A 126 -8.89 13.96 -2.33
N ASP A 127 -7.90 14.41 -3.10
CA ASP A 127 -7.79 14.13 -4.54
C ASP A 127 -7.64 12.63 -4.87
N VAL A 128 -7.13 11.85 -3.92
CA VAL A 128 -6.99 10.40 -4.01
C VAL A 128 -8.16 9.70 -3.31
N PHE A 129 -8.40 10.03 -2.03
CA PHE A 129 -9.23 9.23 -1.14
C PHE A 129 -10.65 9.77 -0.89
N ALA A 130 -11.00 10.98 -1.33
CA ALA A 130 -12.36 11.50 -1.17
C ALA A 130 -13.33 11.04 -2.29
N LYS A 131 -12.92 10.07 -3.12
CA LYS A 131 -13.76 9.49 -4.16
C LYS A 131 -14.90 8.68 -3.52
N ALA A 132 -16.08 8.72 -4.14
CA ALA A 132 -17.26 7.93 -3.75
C ALA A 132 -17.88 8.22 -2.36
N GLY A 133 -17.79 9.46 -1.85
CA GLY A 133 -18.55 9.88 -0.66
C GLY A 133 -17.99 9.36 0.68
N GLN A 134 -16.77 8.80 0.67
CA GLN A 134 -16.06 8.40 1.87
C GLN A 134 -15.80 9.63 2.77
N GLN A 135 -16.29 9.56 4.01
CA GLN A 135 -16.17 10.65 5.00
C GLN A 135 -14.79 10.65 5.70
N THR A 136 -14.09 9.52 5.66
CA THR A 136 -12.81 9.29 6.33
C THR A 136 -11.77 8.88 5.32
N SER A 137 -10.62 9.56 5.30
CA SER A 137 -9.50 9.17 4.45
C SER A 137 -8.96 7.80 4.87
N ARG A 138 -8.53 7.01 3.87
CA ARG A 138 -7.86 5.71 4.06
C ARG A 138 -6.33 5.83 3.92
N SER A 139 -5.82 7.07 3.91
CA SER A 139 -4.39 7.35 3.79
C SER A 139 -3.62 6.89 5.02
N VAL A 140 -2.48 6.23 4.79
CA VAL A 140 -1.40 6.09 5.78
C VAL A 140 -0.29 7.05 5.37
N ASP A 141 -0.25 8.20 6.05
CA ASP A 141 0.71 9.26 5.79
C ASP A 141 2.05 8.95 6.48
N PHE A 142 3.15 9.09 5.74
CA PHE A 142 4.49 8.85 6.27
C PHE A 142 5.52 9.76 5.59
N ILE A 143 6.61 10.05 6.30
CA ILE A 143 7.73 10.86 5.78
C ILE A 143 8.95 10.00 5.52
N ALA A 144 9.17 8.93 6.29
CA ALA A 144 10.26 7.98 6.09
C ALA A 144 9.77 6.56 6.39
N ALA A 145 10.36 5.58 5.72
CA ALA A 145 10.07 4.16 5.87
C ALA A 145 11.40 3.38 5.83
N HIS A 146 11.32 2.05 5.85
CA HIS A 146 12.51 1.21 5.65
C HIS A 146 13.09 1.36 4.23
N ASP A 147 12.25 1.66 3.24
CA ASP A 147 12.68 1.97 1.88
C ASP A 147 13.21 3.41 1.77
N GLY A 148 14.47 3.51 1.36
CA GLY A 148 15.15 4.78 1.13
C GLY A 148 15.87 5.31 2.37
N MET A 149 16.00 6.64 2.45
CA MET A 149 16.70 7.31 3.54
C MET A 149 15.85 7.36 4.81
N THR A 150 16.52 7.23 5.97
CA THR A 150 15.92 7.52 7.27
C THR A 150 15.54 8.99 7.40
N LEU A 151 14.74 9.37 8.41
CA LEU A 151 14.41 10.78 8.62
C LEU A 151 15.66 11.65 8.85
N ALA A 152 16.68 11.12 9.53
CA ALA A 152 17.95 11.81 9.74
C ALA A 152 18.73 11.95 8.43
N ASP A 153 18.76 10.92 7.60
CA ASP A 153 19.53 10.95 6.35
C ASP A 153 18.90 11.85 5.30
N ILE A 154 17.56 11.97 5.23
CA ILE A 154 16.84 12.85 4.30
C ILE A 154 17.26 14.32 4.46
N VAL A 155 17.66 14.73 5.67
CA VAL A 155 18.10 16.10 5.95
C VAL A 155 19.62 16.26 5.97
N ALA A 156 20.37 15.17 5.86
CA ALA A 156 21.83 15.17 5.92
C ALA A 156 22.49 14.90 4.56
N TYR A 157 21.81 14.19 3.66
CA TYR A 157 22.38 13.73 2.40
C TYR A 157 21.49 14.05 1.20
N GLU A 158 22.13 14.48 0.10
CA GLU A 158 21.45 14.67 -1.19
C GLU A 158 21.41 13.38 -2.03
N HIS A 159 22.40 12.50 -1.82
CA HIS A 159 22.58 11.27 -2.60
C HIS A 159 22.67 10.04 -1.70
N LYS A 160 22.24 8.91 -2.24
CA LYS A 160 22.35 7.61 -1.56
C LYS A 160 23.80 7.12 -1.60
N HIS A 161 24.23 6.47 -0.53
CA HIS A 161 25.55 5.84 -0.39
C HIS A 161 25.35 4.35 -0.05
N ASN A 162 25.23 3.53 -1.10
CA ASN A 162 24.92 2.10 -1.01
C ASN A 162 26.08 1.22 -1.51
N GLU A 163 27.30 1.73 -1.55
CA GLU A 163 28.50 1.11 -2.17
C GLU A 163 29.06 -0.11 -1.41
N ALA A 164 28.27 -0.71 -0.52
CA ALA A 164 28.64 -1.87 0.28
C ALA A 164 28.96 -3.12 -0.57
#